data_AF-A0A254Q7E5-F1
#
_entry.id   AF-A0A254Q7E5-F1
#
_cell.length_a   1.000
_cell.length_b   1.000
_cell.length_c   1.000
_cell.angle_alpha   90.00
_cell.angle_beta   90.00
_cell.angle_gamma   90.00
#
_symmetry.space_group_name_H-M   'P 1'
#
loop_
_entity.id
_entity.type
_entity.pdbx_description
1 polymer ?
#
loop_
_entity_poly.entity_id
_entity_poly.type
_entity_poly.pdbx_seq_one_letter_code
_entity_poly.pdbx_strand_id
1 'polypeptide(L)'
;MTPLCFLKTLFFVFSTLICCSVVNAQSSKEKSITCYQVSIKEPLMLYGNPGDIFSLYDGSRWKVLAGTQYEYVPLPYKDGLLCPEVEKFIIGSKVMRVSKLN
;
A
#
# COMPACT_ATOMS: atom_id res chain seq x y z
N MET A 1 -25.52 34.77 -60.06
CA MET A 1 -25.34 35.08 -58.63
C MET A 1 -25.17 33.78 -57.86
N THR A 2 -23.95 33.26 -57.82
CA THR A 2 -23.43 32.35 -56.79
C THR A 2 -22.97 33.19 -55.58
N PRO A 3 -22.48 32.64 -54.45
CA PRO A 3 -22.75 31.37 -53.76
C PRO A 3 -22.79 31.55 -52.23
N LEU A 4 -23.76 31.00 -51.48
CA LEU A 4 -23.64 30.99 -50.00
C LEU A 4 -24.00 29.66 -49.32
N CYS A 5 -24.19 28.58 -50.08
CA CYS A 5 -24.47 27.25 -49.51
C CYS A 5 -23.36 26.22 -49.72
N PHE A 6 -22.43 26.43 -50.65
CA PHE A 6 -21.38 25.45 -50.96
C PHE A 6 -20.04 25.68 -50.24
N LEU A 7 -19.90 26.76 -49.45
CA LEU A 7 -18.64 27.06 -48.73
C LEU A 7 -18.57 26.44 -47.33
N LYS A 8 -19.71 26.11 -46.70
CA LYS A 8 -19.72 25.49 -45.36
C LYS A 8 -19.50 23.98 -45.37
N THR A 9 -19.74 23.31 -46.50
CA THR A 9 -19.60 21.85 -46.62
C THR A 9 -18.21 21.40 -47.08
N LEU A 10 -17.25 22.31 -47.23
CA LEU A 10 -15.84 21.96 -47.43
C LEU A 10 -15.00 22.17 -46.16
N PHE A 11 -15.43 23.04 -45.24
CA PHE A 11 -14.70 23.29 -43.99
C PHE A 11 -14.99 22.27 -42.88
N PHE A 12 -16.09 21.53 -42.95
CA PHE A 12 -16.43 20.55 -41.91
C PHE A 12 -15.83 19.16 -42.11
N VAL A 13 -15.20 18.90 -43.26
CA VAL A 13 -14.49 17.62 -43.52
C VAL A 13 -13.00 17.71 -43.17
N PHE A 14 -12.45 18.92 -43.04
CA PHE A 14 -11.05 19.12 -42.66
C PHE A 14 -10.83 19.31 -41.15
N SER A 15 -11.89 19.44 -40.36
CA SER A 15 -11.80 19.64 -38.89
C SER A 15 -11.99 18.36 -38.06
N THR A 16 -12.15 17.20 -38.69
CA THR A 16 -12.30 15.90 -38.00
C THR A 16 -11.10 14.98 -38.20
N LEU A 17 -9.95 15.52 -38.61
CA LEU A 17 -8.72 14.76 -38.86
C LEU A 17 -7.53 15.10 -37.93
N ILE A 18 -7.75 15.93 -36.90
CA ILE A 18 -6.72 16.28 -35.92
C ILE A 18 -7.32 16.21 -34.52
N CYS A 19 -7.58 14.99 -34.06
CA CYS A 19 -7.72 14.71 -32.63
C CYS A 19 -7.12 13.34 -32.31
N CYS A 20 -5.91 13.09 -32.82
CA CYS A 20 -5.02 12.11 -32.21
C CYS A 20 -4.48 12.75 -30.93
N SER A 21 -5.27 12.70 -29.86
CA SER A 21 -4.81 13.01 -28.51
C SER A 21 -3.59 12.14 -28.23
N VAL A 22 -2.41 12.75 -28.15
CA VAL A 22 -1.19 12.09 -27.67
C VAL A 22 -1.45 11.72 -26.21
N VAL A 23 -1.82 10.46 -25.96
CA VAL A 23 -1.96 9.93 -24.61
C VAL A 23 -0.56 9.77 -24.07
N ASN A 24 -0.10 10.75 -23.30
CA ASN A 24 1.20 10.70 -22.65
C ASN A 24 1.11 9.65 -21.53
N ALA A 25 1.63 8.45 -21.77
CA ALA A 25 1.65 7.38 -20.77
C ALA A 25 2.62 7.78 -19.65
N GLN A 26 2.10 8.38 -18.57
CA GLN A 26 2.86 8.59 -17.35
C GLN A 26 3.06 7.24 -16.66
N SER A 27 4.24 6.64 -16.87
CA SER A 27 4.70 5.50 -16.08
C SER A 27 4.99 5.98 -14.65
N SER A 28 4.03 5.86 -13.74
CA SER A 28 4.32 6.00 -12.31
C SER A 28 5.17 4.80 -11.87
N LYS A 29 6.33 5.07 -11.27
CA LYS A 29 7.05 4.05 -10.51
C LYS A 29 6.19 3.69 -9.29
N GLU A 30 5.42 2.63 -9.40
CA GLU A 30 4.72 2.06 -8.24
C GLU A 30 5.77 1.45 -7.31
N LYS A 31 5.96 2.05 -6.15
CA LYS A 31 6.79 1.47 -5.10
C LYS A 31 6.00 0.33 -4.46
N SER A 32 6.21 -0.88 -4.97
CA SER A 32 5.65 -2.10 -4.36
C SER A 32 6.15 -2.23 -2.93
N ILE A 33 5.24 -2.17 -1.96
CA ILE A 33 5.55 -2.44 -0.56
C ILE A 33 5.66 -3.95 -0.40
N THR A 34 6.82 -4.44 0.05
CA THR A 34 7.00 -5.87 0.25
C THR A 34 6.55 -6.28 1.65
N CYS A 35 5.64 -7.26 1.72
CA CYS A 35 5.16 -7.85 2.95
C CYS A 35 5.40 -9.37 2.93
N TYR A 36 5.72 -9.94 4.09
CA TYR A 36 6.05 -11.36 4.22
C TYR A 36 5.23 -11.99 5.34
N GLN A 37 4.80 -13.23 5.13
CA GLN A 37 4.25 -14.04 6.21
C GLN A 37 5.39 -14.42 7.16
N VAL A 38 5.16 -14.24 8.45
CA VAL A 38 6.13 -14.51 9.50
C VAL A 38 5.46 -15.20 10.68
N SER A 39 6.26 -15.95 11.43
CA SER A 39 5.82 -16.57 12.68
C SER A 39 6.62 -16.00 13.85
N ILE A 40 5.92 -15.64 14.91
CA ILE A 40 6.48 -15.18 16.18
C ILE A 40 7.10 -16.38 16.89
N LYS A 41 8.38 -16.25 17.23
CA LYS A 41 9.12 -17.19 18.06
C LYS A 41 8.83 -16.93 19.54
N GLU A 42 9.01 -15.68 19.98
CA GLU A 42 8.77 -15.23 21.35
C GLU A 42 8.19 -13.81 21.37
N PRO A 43 7.29 -13.45 22.30
CA PRO A 43 6.69 -14.32 23.33
C PRO A 43 5.64 -15.28 22.75
N LEU A 44 5.20 -16.26 23.55
CA LEU A 44 4.10 -17.17 23.18
C LEU A 44 2.75 -16.47 23.00
N MET A 45 2.56 -15.34 23.69
CA MET A 45 1.35 -14.53 23.65
C MET A 45 1.76 -13.07 23.52
N LEU A 46 1.22 -12.39 22.50
CA LEU A 46 1.52 -10.98 22.21
C LEU A 46 0.27 -10.14 22.43
N TYR A 47 0.36 -9.12 23.28
CA TYR A 47 -0.73 -8.17 23.49
C TYR A 47 -0.79 -7.15 22.36
N GLY A 48 0.36 -6.73 21.86
CA GLY A 48 0.43 -5.74 20.79
C GLY A 48 0.29 -4.31 21.31
N ASN A 49 0.77 -4.07 22.53
CA ASN A 49 0.77 -2.78 23.19
C ASN A 49 2.01 -1.98 22.83
N PRO A 50 1.94 -0.64 22.81
CA PRO A 50 3.12 0.20 22.64
C PRO A 50 4.23 -0.18 23.61
N GLY A 51 5.40 -0.51 23.09
CA GLY A 51 6.55 -0.96 23.87
C GLY A 51 6.76 -2.47 23.90
N ASP A 52 5.76 -3.28 23.55
CA ASP A 52 5.90 -4.73 23.44
C ASP A 52 7.01 -5.09 22.44
N ILE A 53 7.75 -6.15 22.76
CA ILE A 53 8.83 -6.66 21.92
C ILE A 53 8.54 -8.12 21.57
N PHE A 54 8.76 -8.49 20.31
CA PHE A 54 8.69 -9.88 19.86
C PHE A 54 9.85 -10.22 18.94
N SER A 55 10.17 -11.49 18.84
CA SER A 55 11.16 -12.08 17.95
C SER A 55 10.51 -13.02 16.96
N LEU A 56 11.05 -13.08 15.75
CA LEU A 56 10.63 -14.00 14.71
C LEU A 56 11.62 -15.17 14.60
N TYR A 57 11.23 -16.24 13.91
CA TYR A 57 12.09 -17.41 13.72
C TYR A 57 13.35 -17.14 12.88
N ASP A 58 13.38 -16.06 12.09
CA ASP A 58 14.56 -15.58 11.39
C ASP A 58 15.59 -14.88 12.30
N GLY A 59 15.29 -14.77 13.61
CA GLY A 59 16.13 -14.11 14.61
C GLY A 59 15.92 -12.59 14.70
N SER A 60 15.12 -11.99 13.82
CA SER A 60 14.83 -10.56 13.89
C SER A 60 13.96 -10.23 15.11
N ARG A 61 14.16 -9.02 15.66
CA ARG A 61 13.43 -8.50 16.82
C ARG A 61 12.70 -7.24 16.42
N TRP A 62 11.51 -7.05 16.98
CA TRP A 62 10.60 -5.96 16.60
C TRP A 62 9.95 -5.37 17.83
N LYS A 63 9.75 -4.05 17.82
CA LYS A 63 9.09 -3.29 18.88
C LYS A 63 7.80 -2.69 18.37
N VAL A 64 6.71 -2.83 19.11
CA VAL A 64 5.44 -2.17 18.82
C VAL A 64 5.54 -0.68 19.16
N LEU A 65 5.25 0.17 18.18
CA LEU A 65 5.31 1.62 18.30
C LEU A 65 4.02 2.20 18.88
N ALA A 66 4.11 3.43 19.40
CA ALA A 66 2.93 4.18 19.83
C ALA A 66 2.00 4.51 18.65
N GLY A 67 0.70 4.60 18.94
CA GLY A 67 -0.36 4.86 17.95
C GLY A 67 -1.42 3.78 17.87
N THR A 68 -1.30 2.70 18.65
CA THR A 68 -2.34 1.69 18.87
C THR A 68 -2.96 1.86 20.27
N GLN A 69 -4.22 1.42 20.42
CA GLN A 69 -4.85 1.35 21.74
C GLN A 69 -4.24 0.21 22.56
N TYR A 70 -4.19 0.42 23.87
CA TYR A 70 -3.74 -0.60 24.81
C TYR A 70 -4.79 -1.71 24.88
N GLU A 71 -4.33 -2.96 24.79
CA GLU A 71 -5.14 -4.16 24.77
C GLU A 71 -4.75 -5.06 25.94
N TYR A 72 -5.77 -5.63 26.59
CA TYR A 72 -5.60 -6.50 27.76
C TYR A 72 -5.84 -7.98 27.43
N VAL A 73 -6.33 -8.28 26.23
CA VAL A 73 -6.51 -9.65 25.76
C VAL A 73 -5.32 -10.02 24.86
N PRO A 74 -4.50 -11.00 25.25
CA PRO A 74 -3.38 -11.43 24.42
C PRO A 74 -3.88 -12.18 23.18
N LEU A 75 -3.16 -12.02 22.07
CA LEU A 75 -3.40 -12.81 20.87
C LEU A 75 -2.63 -14.14 20.96
N PRO A 76 -3.29 -15.30 20.78
CA PRO A 76 -2.63 -16.60 20.79
C PRO A 76 -1.93 -16.92 19.45
N TYR A 77 -2.19 -16.11 18.42
CA TYR A 77 -1.74 -16.37 17.06
C TYR A 77 -0.22 -16.20 16.95
N LYS A 78 0.44 -17.22 16.40
CA LYS A 78 1.87 -17.17 16.12
C LYS A 78 2.17 -16.60 14.74
N ASP A 79 1.21 -16.60 13.83
CA ASP A 79 1.45 -16.18 12.44
C ASP A 79 0.88 -14.79 12.16
N GLY A 80 1.58 -14.02 11.35
CA GLY A 80 1.18 -12.69 10.94
C GLY A 80 1.82 -12.23 9.63
N LEU A 81 1.40 -11.07 9.14
CA LEU A 81 1.94 -10.43 7.95
C LEU A 81 2.75 -9.20 8.37
N LEU A 82 4.04 -9.20 8.05
CA LEU A 82 4.96 -8.11 8.35
C LEU A 82 5.28 -7.33 7.08
N CYS A 83 5.10 -6.01 7.12
CA CYS A 83 5.41 -5.06 6.06
C CYS A 83 6.45 -4.05 6.58
N PRO A 84 7.76 -4.36 6.49
CA PRO A 84 8.82 -3.53 7.06
C PRO A 84 8.83 -2.08 6.55
N GLU A 85 8.58 -1.89 5.25
CA GLU A 85 8.70 -0.58 4.57
C GLU A 85 7.68 0.45 5.07
N VAL A 86 6.56 0.00 5.63
CA VAL A 86 5.51 0.85 6.18
C VAL A 86 5.32 0.65 7.68
N GLU A 87 6.28 -0.03 8.32
CA GLU A 87 6.28 -0.25 9.77
C GLU A 87 5.01 -0.91 10.27
N LYS A 88 4.44 -1.87 9.53
CA LYS A 88 3.19 -2.54 9.91
C LYS A 88 3.39 -4.03 10.16
N PHE A 89 2.72 -4.52 11.19
CA PHE A 89 2.55 -5.94 11.46
C PHE A 89 1.07 -6.23 11.71
N ILE A 90 0.56 -7.27 11.06
CA ILE A 90 -0.85 -7.65 11.07
C ILE A 90 -0.94 -9.07 11.63
N ILE A 91 -1.75 -9.23 12.68
CA ILE A 91 -1.96 -10.52 13.37
C ILE A 91 -3.45 -10.69 13.64
N GLY A 92 -4.05 -11.70 13.01
CA GLY A 92 -5.51 -11.82 12.95
C GLY A 92 -6.15 -10.56 12.36
N SER A 93 -7.06 -9.92 13.11
CA SER A 93 -7.70 -8.65 12.74
C SER A 93 -6.97 -7.40 13.25
N LYS A 94 -5.87 -7.56 13.99
CA LYS A 94 -5.15 -6.45 14.62
C LYS A 94 -4.03 -5.95 13.72
N VAL A 95 -3.97 -4.64 13.51
CA VAL A 95 -2.88 -3.96 12.79
C VAL A 95 -2.09 -3.13 13.79
N MET A 96 -0.78 -3.30 13.79
CA MET A 96 0.13 -2.64 14.73
C MET A 96 1.26 -1.98 13.98
N ARG A 97 1.74 -0.85 14.52
CA ARG A 97 2.98 -0.26 14.04
C ARG A 97 4.17 -0.90 14.72
N VAL A 98 5.20 -1.21 13.96
CA VAL A 98 6.40 -1.89 14.47
C VAL A 98 7.66 -1.31 13.87
N SER A 99 8.74 -1.29 14.65
CA SER A 99 10.09 -1.04 14.15
C SER A 99 11.00 -2.22 14.42
N LYS A 100 11.93 -2.48 13.51
CA LYS A 100 12.97 -3.48 13.72
C LYS A 100 13.93 -2.98 14.79
N LEU A 101 14.26 -3.85 15.73
CA LEU A 101 15.34 -3.64 16.68
C LEU A 101 16.62 -4.22 16.09
N ASN A 102 17.70 -3.44 16.12
CA ASN A 102 19.03 -3.86 15.66
C ASN A 102 19.63 -4.94 16.56
#